data_AF-A0A6P9AUM9-F1
#
_entry.id   AF-A0A6P9AUM9-F1
#
_cell.length_a   1.000
_cell.length_b   1.000
_cell.length_c   1.000
_cell.angle_alpha   90.00
_cell.angle_beta   90.00
_cell.angle_gamma   90.00
#
_symmetry.space_group_name_H-M   'P 1'
#
loop_
_entity.id
_entity.type
_entity.pdbx_description
1 polymer ?
#
loop_
_entity_poly.entity_id
_entity_poly.type
_entity_poly.pdbx_seq_one_letter_code
_entity_poly.pdbx_strand_id
1 'polypeptide(L)'
;CQVGFYKSFPGDQLCARCPANSYSDTLAAQVCRCENTFYRAPQDPPSAACTRPPSAPTNLLSSVNGTTVTLDWAPPLDKGGRQDVTYNVICHRCTWGGGHCESCGSGIRFLPQQMNLAQGSLSISNLMAHTNYSFS
;
A
#
# COMPACT_ATOMS: atom_id res chain seq x y z
N CYS A 1 -20.26 -12.13 -26.06
CA CYS A 1 -19.50 -10.86 -26.07
C CYS A 1 -18.35 -10.97 -27.07
N GLN A 2 -18.05 -9.88 -27.78
CA GLN A 2 -16.89 -9.82 -28.67
C GLN A 2 -15.59 -9.60 -27.89
N VAL A 3 -14.44 -9.76 -28.55
CA VAL A 3 -13.11 -9.48 -27.99
C VAL A 3 -13.05 -8.02 -27.50
N GLY A 4 -12.43 -7.78 -26.34
CA GLY A 4 -12.41 -6.48 -25.66
C GLY A 4 -13.66 -6.15 -24.85
N PHE A 5 -14.66 -7.05 -24.81
CA PHE A 5 -15.87 -6.93 -24.02
C PHE A 5 -16.04 -8.14 -23.09
N TYR A 6 -16.81 -7.97 -22.02
CA TYR A 6 -17.14 -9.01 -21.05
C TYR A 6 -18.59 -8.91 -20.57
N LYS A 7 -19.05 -9.97 -19.90
CA LYS A 7 -20.33 -10.00 -19.20
C LYS A 7 -20.30 -11.00 -18.05
N SER A 8 -20.37 -10.52 -16.82
CA SER A 8 -20.15 -11.35 -15.63
C SER A 8 -21.36 -12.16 -15.17
N PHE A 9 -22.57 -11.76 -15.57
CA PHE A 9 -23.80 -12.45 -15.18
C PHE A 9 -24.66 -12.76 -16.42
N PRO A 10 -25.34 -13.92 -16.45
CA PRO A 10 -26.35 -14.21 -17.44
C PRO A 10 -27.55 -13.26 -17.28
N GLY A 11 -28.24 -12.95 -18.38
CA GLY A 11 -29.39 -12.03 -18.41
C GLY A 11 -29.44 -11.23 -19.72
N ASP A 12 -30.28 -10.20 -19.79
CA ASP A 12 -30.47 -9.41 -21.03
C ASP A 12 -29.50 -8.24 -21.17
N GLN A 13 -28.61 -8.03 -20.19
CA GLN A 13 -27.65 -6.94 -20.25
C GLN A 13 -26.69 -7.10 -21.43
N LEU A 14 -26.42 -5.98 -22.10
CA LEU A 14 -25.43 -5.91 -23.17
C LEU A 14 -24.02 -6.18 -22.61
N CYS A 15 -23.13 -6.62 -23.48
CA CYS A 15 -21.72 -6.79 -23.13
C CYS A 15 -21.09 -5.43 -22.81
N ALA A 16 -20.40 -5.35 -21.67
CA ALA A 16 -19.67 -4.16 -21.28
C ALA A 16 -18.24 -4.21 -21.85
N ARG A 17 -17.67 -3.04 -22.15
CA ARG A 17 -16.26 -2.95 -22.55
C ARG A 17 -15.37 -3.26 -21.35
N CYS A 18 -14.22 -3.87 -21.58
CA CYS A 18 -13.25 -4.07 -20.51
C CYS A 18 -12.87 -2.72 -19.87
N PRO A 19 -12.88 -2.64 -18.53
CA PRO A 19 -12.49 -1.43 -17.83
C PRO A 19 -10.97 -1.20 -17.96
N ALA A 20 -10.49 -0.02 -17.54
CA ALA A 20 -9.10 0.38 -17.73
C ALA A 20 -8.09 -0.63 -17.16
N ASN A 21 -6.92 -0.70 -17.83
CA ASN A 21 -5.81 -1.62 -17.53
C ASN A 21 -6.21 -3.10 -17.54
N SER A 22 -7.21 -3.45 -18.37
CA SER A 22 -7.71 -4.80 -18.49
C SER A 22 -8.19 -5.10 -19.90
N TYR A 23 -8.16 -6.36 -20.28
CA TYR A 23 -8.48 -6.81 -21.64
C TYR A 23 -9.17 -8.17 -21.63
N SER A 24 -9.85 -8.48 -22.73
CA SER A 24 -10.33 -9.83 -23.05
C SER A 24 -9.88 -10.18 -24.46
N ASP A 25 -9.13 -11.27 -24.58
CA ASP A 25 -8.59 -11.84 -25.81
C ASP A 25 -9.52 -12.91 -26.43
N THR A 26 -10.54 -13.33 -25.67
CA THR A 26 -11.50 -14.37 -26.06
C THR A 26 -12.91 -13.83 -26.24
N LEU A 27 -13.68 -14.51 -27.09
CA LEU A 27 -15.12 -14.30 -27.18
C LEU A 27 -15.82 -14.80 -25.90
N ALA A 28 -16.96 -14.19 -25.59
CA ALA A 28 -17.83 -14.55 -24.47
C ALA A 28 -17.15 -14.50 -23.08
N ALA A 29 -16.10 -13.67 -22.92
CA ALA A 29 -15.44 -13.47 -21.64
C ALA A 29 -16.41 -13.08 -20.52
N GLN A 30 -16.32 -13.78 -19.38
CA GLN A 30 -17.10 -13.46 -18.18
C GLN A 30 -16.46 -12.36 -17.32
N VAL A 31 -15.14 -12.20 -17.47
CA VAL A 31 -14.33 -11.21 -16.75
C VAL A 31 -13.15 -10.79 -17.64
N CYS A 32 -12.72 -9.54 -17.54
CA CYS A 32 -11.52 -9.06 -18.22
C CYS A 32 -10.28 -9.37 -17.39
N ARG A 33 -9.24 -9.89 -18.03
CA ARG A 33 -7.93 -10.12 -17.41
C ARG A 33 -7.21 -8.79 -17.22
N CYS A 34 -6.46 -8.64 -16.14
CA CYS A 34 -5.64 -7.44 -15.97
C CYS A 34 -4.43 -7.47 -16.90
N GLU A 35 -4.02 -6.28 -17.35
CA GLU A 35 -2.73 -6.09 -18.01
C GLU A 35 -1.58 -6.43 -17.05
N ASN A 36 -0.39 -6.68 -17.61
CA ASN A 36 0.80 -6.96 -16.79
C ASN A 36 1.04 -5.82 -15.79
N THR A 37 1.39 -6.18 -14.54
CA THR A 37 1.60 -5.28 -13.39
C THR A 37 0.34 -4.63 -12.80
N PHE A 38 -0.84 -4.93 -13.34
CA PHE A 38 -2.12 -4.51 -12.78
C PHE A 38 -2.88 -5.68 -12.19
N TYR A 39 -3.69 -5.40 -11.18
CA TYR A 39 -4.38 -6.39 -10.37
C TYR A 39 -5.75 -5.88 -9.91
N ARG A 40 -6.61 -6.79 -9.49
CA ARG A 40 -7.85 -6.49 -8.77
C ARG A 40 -7.82 -7.17 -7.41
N ALA A 41 -8.33 -6.49 -6.39
CA ALA A 41 -8.52 -7.09 -5.10
C ALA A 41 -9.73 -8.05 -5.13
N PRO A 42 -9.79 -9.07 -4.26
CA PRO A 42 -10.90 -10.03 -4.24
C PRO A 42 -12.28 -9.39 -4.04
N GLN A 43 -12.35 -8.26 -3.35
CA GLN A 43 -13.57 -7.49 -3.11
C GLN A 43 -13.96 -6.54 -4.25
N ASP A 44 -13.09 -6.34 -5.25
CA ASP A 44 -13.37 -5.42 -6.35
C ASP A 44 -14.36 -6.05 -7.33
N PRO A 45 -15.41 -5.33 -7.77
CA PRO A 45 -16.35 -5.87 -8.74
C PRO A 45 -15.68 -6.07 -10.12
N PRO A 46 -16.19 -6.98 -10.98
CA PRO A 46 -15.63 -7.20 -12.32
C PRO A 46 -15.60 -5.95 -13.22
N SER A 47 -16.45 -4.96 -12.92
CA SER A 47 -16.50 -3.66 -13.60
C SER A 47 -15.44 -2.67 -13.14
N ALA A 48 -14.73 -2.93 -12.03
CA ALA A 48 -13.65 -2.08 -11.58
C ALA A 48 -12.44 -2.18 -12.54
N ALA A 49 -11.77 -1.05 -12.74
CA ALA A 49 -10.49 -1.03 -13.44
C ALA A 49 -9.44 -1.86 -12.65
N CYS A 50 -8.48 -2.44 -13.36
CA CYS A 50 -7.32 -2.99 -12.67
C CYS A 50 -6.43 -1.84 -12.18
N THR A 51 -5.92 -2.00 -10.98
CA THR A 51 -5.08 -1.03 -10.28
C THR A 51 -3.69 -1.59 -10.03
N ARG A 52 -2.75 -0.75 -9.62
CA ARG A 52 -1.38 -1.18 -9.28
C ARG A 52 -1.02 -0.75 -7.86
N PRO A 53 0.02 -1.34 -7.24
CA PRO A 53 0.52 -0.84 -5.97
C PRO A 53 0.90 0.64 -6.05
N PRO A 54 0.71 1.43 -4.98
CA PRO A 54 1.14 2.82 -4.95
C PRO A 54 2.67 2.93 -4.99
N SER A 55 3.15 4.10 -5.36
CA SER A 55 4.56 4.50 -5.19
C SER A 55 4.93 4.69 -3.71
N ALA A 56 6.21 4.92 -3.43
CA ALA A 56 6.66 5.19 -2.07
C ALA A 56 6.07 6.52 -1.53
N PRO A 57 5.85 6.63 -0.21
CA PRO A 57 5.53 7.91 0.43
C PRO A 57 6.61 8.96 0.16
N THR A 58 6.23 10.23 0.21
CA THR A 58 7.13 11.35 -0.09
C THR A 58 7.38 12.19 1.16
N ASN A 59 8.46 12.98 1.16
CA ASN A 59 8.76 13.95 2.23
C ASN A 59 8.72 13.35 3.65
N LEU A 60 9.38 12.21 3.88
CA LEU A 60 9.53 11.65 5.22
C LEU A 60 10.44 12.54 6.08
N LEU A 61 9.89 13.07 7.16
CA LEU A 61 10.55 13.90 8.15
C LEU A 61 10.53 13.16 9.49
N SER A 62 11.63 13.28 10.23
CA SER A 62 11.74 12.77 11.58
C SER A 62 12.10 13.89 12.55
N SER A 63 11.43 13.89 13.71
CA SER A 63 11.67 14.84 14.80
C SER A 63 11.92 14.07 16.08
N VAL A 64 12.99 14.39 16.80
CA VAL A 64 13.39 13.70 18.04
C VAL A 64 13.13 14.61 19.23
N ASN A 65 12.39 14.10 20.21
CA ASN A 65 12.17 14.78 21.48
C ASN A 65 12.43 13.79 22.63
N GLY A 66 13.63 13.85 23.22
CA GLY A 66 14.07 12.90 24.24
C GLY A 66 14.15 11.47 23.70
N THR A 67 13.38 10.56 24.29
CA THR A 67 13.24 9.14 23.87
C THR A 67 12.05 8.90 22.95
N THR A 68 11.49 9.96 22.38
CA THR A 68 10.35 9.92 21.45
C THR A 68 10.78 10.42 20.08
N VAL A 69 10.37 9.72 19.03
CA VAL A 69 10.55 10.11 17.63
C VAL A 69 9.18 10.29 17.00
N THR A 70 8.94 11.44 16.39
CA THR A 70 7.76 11.68 15.56
C THR A 70 8.16 11.55 14.09
N LEU A 71 7.42 10.77 13.33
CA LEU A 71 7.58 10.61 11.89
C LEU A 71 6.37 11.22 11.20
N ASP A 72 6.62 12.07 10.21
CA ASP A 72 5.61 12.70 9.37
C ASP A 72 6.01 12.55 7.90
N TRP A 73 5.08 12.15 7.04
CA TRP A 73 5.31 12.01 5.60
C TRP A 73 4.08 12.40 4.78
N ALA A 74 4.33 12.76 3.54
CA ALA A 74 3.30 13.03 2.56
C ALA A 74 2.89 11.75 1.80
N PRO A 75 1.66 11.72 1.23
CA PRO A 75 1.21 10.58 0.43
C PRO A 75 2.11 10.26 -0.77
N PRO A 76 1.99 9.05 -1.34
CA PRO A 76 2.62 8.70 -2.60
C PRO A 76 2.21 9.65 -3.73
N LEU A 77 3.16 9.93 -4.64
CA LEU A 77 2.89 10.73 -5.84
C LEU A 77 1.91 10.01 -6.78
N ASP A 78 2.06 8.69 -6.89
CA ASP A 78 1.12 7.81 -7.58
C ASP A 78 0.49 6.82 -6.59
N LYS A 79 -0.84 6.82 -6.50
CA LYS A 79 -1.63 5.89 -5.68
C LYS A 79 -2.03 4.60 -6.43
N GLY A 80 -1.64 4.47 -7.70
CA GLY A 80 -1.94 3.30 -8.52
C GLY A 80 -3.44 3.13 -8.86
N GLY A 81 -4.20 4.22 -8.83
CA GLY A 81 -5.64 4.23 -9.09
C GLY A 81 -6.52 3.87 -7.87
N ARG A 82 -5.93 3.84 -6.68
CA ARG A 82 -6.60 3.46 -5.43
C ARG A 82 -6.73 4.63 -4.46
N GLN A 83 -7.70 4.55 -3.56
CA GLN A 83 -7.93 5.55 -2.49
C GLN A 83 -7.82 4.95 -1.09
N ASP A 84 -7.75 3.62 -0.99
CA ASP A 84 -7.60 2.81 0.22
C ASP A 84 -6.12 2.58 0.59
N VAL A 85 -5.25 3.57 0.35
CA VAL A 85 -3.83 3.49 0.70
C VAL A 85 -3.65 3.64 2.21
N THR A 86 -2.98 2.68 2.84
CA THR A 86 -2.60 2.71 4.25
C THR A 86 -1.10 2.50 4.43
N TYR A 87 -0.54 2.98 5.54
CA TYR A 87 0.88 2.89 5.85
C TYR A 87 1.15 1.96 7.03
N ASN A 88 2.30 1.32 6.98
CA ASN A 88 2.85 0.48 8.03
C ASN A 88 4.26 0.97 8.31
N VAL A 89 4.69 0.96 9.57
CA VAL A 89 6.05 1.36 9.94
C VAL A 89 6.78 0.20 10.57
N ILE A 90 7.93 -0.13 10.00
CA ILE A 90 8.83 -1.15 10.50
C ILE A 90 9.98 -0.45 11.23
N CYS A 91 10.31 -0.98 12.41
CA CYS A 91 11.37 -0.44 13.26
C CYS A 91 12.50 -1.45 13.36
N HIS A 92 13.72 -0.96 13.10
CA HIS A 92 14.94 -1.71 13.26
C HIS A 92 15.90 -1.00 14.21
N ARG A 93 16.55 -1.76 15.09
CA ARG A 93 17.63 -1.30 15.96
C ARG A 93 18.95 -1.78 15.38
N CYS A 94 19.84 -0.86 15.04
CA CYS A 94 21.11 -1.15 14.37
C CYS A 94 22.30 -0.89 15.29
N THR A 95 23.33 -1.74 15.21
CA THR A 95 24.58 -1.54 15.94
C THR A 95 25.49 -0.53 15.23
N TRP A 96 26.27 0.23 16.01
CA TRP A 96 27.26 1.14 15.46
C TRP A 96 28.36 0.33 14.75
N GLY A 97 28.55 0.53 13.45
CA GLY A 97 29.51 -0.26 12.65
C GLY A 97 28.90 -1.09 11.51
N GLY A 98 27.58 -0.99 11.26
CA GLY A 98 26.97 -1.35 9.98
C GLY A 98 26.74 -2.84 9.69
N GLY A 99 26.88 -3.73 10.67
CA GLY A 99 26.79 -5.17 10.43
C GLY A 99 25.40 -5.79 10.62
N HIS A 100 24.62 -5.32 11.61
CA HIS A 100 23.39 -6.01 11.99
C HIS A 100 22.31 -5.06 12.51
N CYS A 101 21.11 -5.19 11.94
CA CYS A 101 19.91 -4.52 12.39
C CYS A 101 18.89 -5.59 12.78
N GLU A 102 18.36 -5.49 14.00
CA GLU A 102 17.34 -6.40 14.52
C GLU A 102 15.98 -5.71 14.55
N SER A 103 14.90 -6.47 14.46
CA SER A 103 13.56 -5.93 14.71
C SER A 103 13.50 -5.30 16.10
N CYS A 104 12.89 -4.13 16.19
CA CYS A 104 12.70 -3.48 17.46
C CYS A 104 11.90 -4.34 18.46
N GLY A 105 12.27 -4.28 19.74
CA GLY A 105 11.60 -5.02 20.81
C GLY A 105 10.21 -4.47 21.17
N SER A 106 9.41 -5.28 21.85
CA SER A 106 8.01 -4.99 22.25
C SER A 106 7.84 -3.84 23.26
N GLY A 107 8.93 -3.30 23.82
CA GLY A 107 8.88 -2.17 24.76
C GLY A 107 8.59 -0.82 24.09
N ILE A 108 8.76 -0.72 22.77
CA ILE A 108 8.50 0.49 21.99
C ILE A 108 7.00 0.65 21.76
N ARG A 109 6.51 1.88 21.87
CA ARG A 109 5.10 2.21 21.66
C ARG A 109 4.90 3.08 20.44
N PHE A 110 3.98 2.69 19.58
CA PHE A 110 3.58 3.43 18.37
C PHE A 110 2.20 4.03 18.59
N LEU A 111 2.06 5.33 18.40
CA LEU A 111 0.80 6.08 18.53
C LEU A 111 0.52 6.84 17.24
N PRO A 112 -0.69 6.72 16.64
CA PRO A 112 -1.86 6.01 17.17
C PRO A 112 -1.76 4.48 17.05
N GLN A 113 -1.03 3.96 16.06
CA GLN A 113 -0.81 2.52 15.83
C GLN A 113 0.39 2.32 14.89
N GLN A 114 0.95 1.11 14.83
CA GLN A 114 2.10 0.80 13.97
C GLN A 114 1.71 0.45 12.52
N MET A 115 0.52 -0.15 12.35
CA MET A 115 0.05 -0.72 11.09
C MET A 115 -1.30 -0.10 10.69
N ASN A 116 -1.63 -0.13 9.40
CA ASN A 116 -2.89 0.36 8.83
C ASN A 116 -3.16 1.84 9.16
N LEU A 117 -2.12 2.66 9.19
CA LEU A 117 -2.23 4.10 9.36
C LEU A 117 -2.89 4.72 8.13
N ALA A 118 -3.99 5.44 8.34
CA ALA A 118 -4.65 6.19 7.27
C ALA A 118 -3.95 7.53 6.96
N GLN A 119 -3.27 8.10 7.96
CA GLN A 119 -2.55 9.36 7.86
C GLN A 119 -1.05 9.11 7.92
N GLY A 120 -0.28 9.98 7.26
CA GLY A 120 1.18 9.89 7.23
C GLY A 120 1.86 10.50 8.44
N SER A 121 1.45 10.11 9.65
CA SER A 121 2.02 10.64 10.89
C SER A 121 1.91 9.61 12.01
N LEU A 122 2.98 9.43 12.78
CA LEU A 122 2.95 8.71 14.05
C LEU A 122 4.04 9.19 15.01
N SER A 123 3.84 8.86 16.29
CA SER A 123 4.83 9.03 17.34
C SER A 123 5.29 7.67 17.89
N ILE A 124 6.59 7.50 18.00
CA ILE A 124 7.27 6.33 18.54
C ILE A 124 7.92 6.71 19.87
N SER A 125 7.50 6.10 20.98
CA SER A 125 8.02 6.38 22.32
C SER A 125 8.65 5.15 22.98
N ASN A 126 9.33 5.35 24.12
CA ASN A 126 10.13 4.35 24.84
C ASN A 126 11.36 3.85 24.06
N LEU A 127 11.98 4.70 23.26
CA LEU A 127 13.24 4.39 22.60
C LEU A 127 14.41 4.44 23.59
N MET A 128 15.41 3.58 23.41
CA MET A 128 16.62 3.61 24.23
C MET A 128 17.51 4.79 23.81
N ALA A 129 17.99 5.57 24.78
CA ALA A 129 18.93 6.64 24.50
C ALA A 129 20.23 6.11 23.90
N HIS A 130 20.92 6.95 23.11
CA HIS A 130 22.21 6.61 22.46
C HIS A 130 22.19 5.33 21.62
N THR A 131 21.03 4.96 21.08
CA THR A 131 20.84 3.78 20.23
C THR A 131 20.41 4.21 18.84
N ASN A 132 20.95 3.55 17.81
CA ASN A 132 20.59 3.85 16.42
C ASN A 132 19.35 3.05 16.01
N TYR A 133 18.32 3.77 15.56
CA TYR A 133 17.08 3.20 15.05
C TYR A 133 16.88 3.61 13.59
N SER A 134 16.46 2.64 12.78
CA SER A 134 16.03 2.85 11.40
C SER A 134 14.54 2.55 11.28
N PHE A 135 13.82 3.38 10.54
CA PHE A 135 12.38 3.26 10.30
C PHE A 135 12.14 3.21 8.80
N SER A 136 11.26 2.30 8.36
CA SER A 136 10.87 2.12 6.96
C SER A 136 9.36 1.93 6.79
#